data_AF-A0A0B7K591-F1
#
_entry.id   AF-A0A0B7K591-F1
#
_cell.length_a   1.000
_cell.length_b   1.000
_cell.length_c   1.000
_cell.angle_alpha   90.00
_cell.angle_beta   90.00
_cell.angle_gamma   90.00
#
_symmetry.space_group_name_H-M   'P 1'
#
loop_
_entity.id
_entity.type
_entity.pdbx_description
1 polymer ?
#
loop_
_entity_poly.entity_id
_entity_poly.type
_entity_poly.pdbx_seq_one_letter_code
_entity_poly.pdbx_strand_id
1 'polypeptide(L)'
;MSLASEDMWSGFLDAANFQYNGGLFSDIPNQVAALAYLNNLSVPSSSLCEGSDCSLVAQVGAIQAECQTFSAPHAPMSSTDQENETYTSDYNPGITVILTRGSPYTYANFTSWFTKSCGESVNVNQCLGEFAVIFGAFVNLMPSATGGPIVNTIDCLLTYGSLNITQTGTGTPAIMSGSYTETTSAGPNDSSISSIKRIYTDSFDRSPYYFTAKSGTGDTTDTLYNSPVGTLLISPKGNSSDKEVGDRVEAIFNTATLMAFTRVPGAANVTITTTTSGPIYVYHPLVLLILLIPFFATVLGTYRRLRVEGNSLCPGYDPVEIARRGPVRGFNDWNGDNLAGADAVDGRQVSMLTKRDGDQRRYELNVL
;
A
#
# COMPACT_ATOMS: atom_id res chain seq x y z
N MET A 1 -27.45 12.28 4.69
CA MET A 1 -26.85 11.57 3.55
C MET A 1 -26.97 10.09 3.84
N SER A 2 -27.89 9.38 3.18
CA SER A 2 -27.95 7.93 3.31
C SER A 2 -26.73 7.35 2.60
N LEU A 3 -25.89 6.66 3.35
CA LEU A 3 -24.85 5.80 2.80
C LEU A 3 -25.58 4.81 1.87
N ALA A 4 -25.40 4.97 0.57
CA ALA A 4 -25.61 3.83 -0.32
C ALA A 4 -24.74 2.70 0.24
N SER A 5 -25.29 1.49 0.30
CA SER A 5 -24.53 0.29 0.64
C SER A 5 -23.38 0.16 -0.39
N GLU A 6 -22.23 0.78 -0.12
CA GLU A 6 -21.04 0.60 -0.93
C GLU A 6 -20.63 -0.87 -0.84
N ASP A 7 -20.52 -1.50 -2.00
CA ASP A 7 -20.08 -2.88 -2.12
C ASP A 7 -18.66 -2.99 -1.57
N MET A 8 -18.46 -3.75 -0.49
CA MET A 8 -17.16 -3.93 0.16
C MET A 8 -16.12 -4.60 -0.75
N TRP A 9 -16.57 -5.23 -1.85
CA TRP A 9 -15.72 -5.86 -2.86
C TRP A 9 -15.34 -4.91 -4.00
N SER A 10 -15.89 -3.70 -4.05
CA SER A 10 -15.59 -2.70 -5.09
C SER A 10 -14.10 -2.40 -5.21
N GLY A 11 -13.34 -2.41 -4.11
CA GLY A 11 -11.88 -2.24 -4.14
C GLY A 11 -11.11 -3.31 -4.94
N PHE A 12 -11.63 -4.55 -5.01
CA PHE A 12 -11.07 -5.62 -5.86
C PHE A 12 -11.51 -5.47 -7.33
N LEU A 13 -12.52 -4.64 -7.61
CA LEU A 13 -13.28 -4.66 -8.86
C LEU A 13 -13.31 -3.33 -9.62
N ASP A 14 -12.84 -2.25 -9.02
CA ASP A 14 -13.18 -0.91 -9.47
C ASP A 14 -12.72 -0.62 -10.91
N ALA A 15 -13.68 -0.09 -11.68
CA ALA A 15 -13.65 0.31 -13.09
C ALA A 15 -13.22 -0.75 -14.13
N ALA A 16 -12.13 -1.49 -13.95
CA ALA A 16 -11.58 -2.40 -14.96
C ALA A 16 -12.49 -3.63 -15.18
N ASN A 17 -12.91 -4.32 -14.12
CA ASN A 17 -13.80 -5.48 -14.27
C ASN A 17 -15.23 -5.05 -14.67
N PHE A 18 -15.69 -3.88 -14.21
CA PHE A 18 -17.00 -3.34 -14.58
C PHE A 18 -17.06 -2.85 -16.03
N GLN A 19 -16.03 -2.16 -16.55
CA GLN A 19 -15.96 -1.71 -17.95
C GLN A 19 -15.81 -2.88 -18.94
N TYR A 20 -15.20 -3.99 -18.53
CA TYR A 20 -14.92 -5.15 -19.39
C TYR A 20 -15.72 -6.41 -19.00
N ASN A 21 -16.90 -6.22 -18.41
CA ASN A 21 -17.90 -7.24 -18.06
C ASN A 21 -18.34 -8.15 -19.24
N GLY A 22 -17.85 -7.90 -20.46
CA GLY A 22 -17.97 -8.78 -21.63
C GLY A 22 -17.21 -10.11 -21.52
N GLY A 23 -16.56 -10.39 -20.38
CA GLY A 23 -16.10 -11.73 -20.04
C GLY A 23 -14.91 -12.19 -20.87
N LEU A 24 -13.93 -11.32 -21.12
CA LEU A 24 -12.64 -11.63 -21.76
C LEU A 24 -11.40 -11.20 -20.93
N PHE A 25 -11.61 -10.65 -19.72
CA PHE A 25 -10.55 -10.03 -18.94
C PHE A 25 -9.89 -11.00 -17.96
N SER A 26 -8.58 -10.82 -17.73
CA SER A 26 -7.78 -11.54 -16.73
C SER A 26 -7.81 -10.83 -15.37
N ASP A 27 -7.40 -11.50 -14.30
CA ASP A 27 -7.31 -10.88 -12.97
C ASP A 27 -6.09 -9.94 -12.88
N ILE A 28 -6.21 -8.75 -13.50
CA ILE A 28 -5.18 -7.71 -13.49
C ILE A 28 -4.87 -7.22 -12.07
N PRO A 29 -5.83 -6.98 -11.16
CA PRO A 29 -5.52 -6.61 -9.78
C PRO A 29 -4.58 -7.61 -9.09
N ASN A 30 -4.87 -8.91 -9.16
CA ASN A 30 -4.01 -9.93 -8.56
C ASN A 30 -2.68 -10.06 -9.30
N GLN A 31 -2.66 -9.94 -10.63
CA GLN A 31 -1.42 -9.93 -11.40
C GLN A 31 -0.50 -8.75 -11.02
N VAL A 32 -1.05 -7.55 -10.82
CA VAL A 32 -0.29 -6.38 -10.37
C VAL A 32 0.22 -6.57 -8.94
N ALA A 33 -0.62 -7.11 -8.04
CA ALA A 33 -0.20 -7.44 -6.69
C ALA A 33 0.93 -8.49 -6.68
N ALA A 34 0.83 -9.50 -7.55
CA ALA A 34 1.85 -10.53 -7.73
C ALA A 34 3.18 -9.93 -8.15
N LEU A 35 3.15 -9.11 -9.20
CA LEU A 35 4.35 -8.43 -9.69
C LEU A 35 4.94 -7.49 -8.63
N ALA A 36 4.12 -6.75 -7.90
CA ALA A 36 4.61 -5.83 -6.87
C ALA A 36 5.26 -6.59 -5.70
N TYR A 37 4.56 -7.58 -5.14
CA TYR A 37 5.06 -8.36 -4.02
C TYR A 37 6.34 -9.13 -4.39
N LEU A 38 6.34 -9.84 -5.52
CA LEU A 38 7.47 -10.65 -5.94
C LEU A 38 8.69 -9.80 -6.36
N ASN A 39 8.51 -8.51 -6.67
CA ASN A 39 9.59 -7.55 -6.86
C ASN A 39 9.91 -6.73 -5.60
N ASN A 40 9.40 -7.14 -4.43
CA ASN A 40 9.64 -6.50 -3.13
C ASN A 40 9.24 -5.01 -3.10
N LEU A 41 8.13 -4.66 -3.77
CA LEU A 41 7.55 -3.33 -3.75
C LEU A 41 6.51 -3.23 -2.62
N SER A 42 6.52 -2.11 -1.89
CA SER A 42 5.55 -1.84 -0.84
C SER A 42 4.23 -1.32 -1.41
N VAL A 43 3.14 -1.61 -0.70
CA VAL A 43 1.82 -1.04 -0.98
C VAL A 43 1.82 0.44 -0.56
N PRO A 44 1.27 1.36 -1.39
CA PRO A 44 1.15 2.77 -1.01
C PRO A 44 0.27 2.97 0.22
N SER A 45 0.42 4.10 0.91
CA SER A 45 -0.48 4.48 2.01
C SER A 45 -1.86 4.89 1.47
N SER A 46 -2.93 4.61 2.21
CA SER A 46 -4.25 5.18 1.92
C SER A 46 -4.28 6.68 2.20
N SER A 47 -5.11 7.43 1.46
CA SER A 47 -5.29 8.87 1.63
C SER A 47 -6.15 9.26 2.84
N LEU A 48 -6.65 8.29 3.62
CA LEU A 48 -7.50 8.55 4.79
C LEU A 48 -6.69 9.04 6.01
N CYS A 49 -5.38 8.81 6.02
CA CYS A 49 -4.53 9.05 7.18
C CYS A 49 -3.18 9.63 6.73
N GLU A 50 -3.03 10.95 6.78
CA GLU A 50 -1.82 11.64 6.29
C GLU A 50 -0.89 12.15 7.40
N GLY A 51 -1.38 12.30 8.63
CA GLY A 51 -0.58 12.78 9.77
C GLY A 51 0.05 11.65 10.59
N SER A 52 1.25 11.85 11.14
CA SER A 52 1.90 10.89 12.07
C SER A 52 1.04 10.53 13.29
N ASP A 53 0.15 11.43 13.66
CA ASP A 53 -0.74 11.34 14.82
C ASP A 53 -2.08 10.66 14.48
N CYS A 54 -2.24 10.22 13.23
CA CYS A 54 -3.39 9.49 12.77
C CYS A 54 -3.07 7.98 12.74
N SER A 55 -3.99 7.19 13.28
CA SER A 55 -3.99 5.73 13.17
C SER A 55 -5.38 5.29 12.73
N LEU A 56 -5.47 4.42 11.74
CA LEU A 56 -6.73 3.83 11.30
C LEU A 56 -6.74 2.33 11.48
N VAL A 57 -7.95 1.81 11.71
CA VAL A 57 -8.29 0.40 11.62
C VAL A 57 -9.47 0.30 10.66
N ALA A 58 -9.33 -0.48 9.60
CA ALA A 58 -10.34 -0.65 8.57
C ALA A 58 -10.73 -2.12 8.46
N GLN A 59 -12.02 -2.43 8.54
CA GLN A 59 -12.53 -3.75 8.20
C GLN A 59 -12.86 -3.77 6.70
N VAL A 60 -12.26 -4.70 5.96
CA VAL A 60 -12.41 -4.83 4.50
C VAL A 60 -12.87 -6.23 4.12
N GLY A 61 -13.52 -6.36 2.97
CA GLY A 61 -13.66 -7.65 2.29
C GLY A 61 -12.28 -8.12 1.80
N ALA A 62 -12.01 -9.42 1.87
CA ALA A 62 -10.74 -9.99 1.44
C ALA A 62 -10.92 -11.41 0.90
N ILE A 63 -10.05 -11.78 -0.05
CA ILE A 63 -9.84 -13.18 -0.46
C ILE A 63 -8.52 -13.61 0.18
N GLN A 64 -8.57 -14.64 1.03
CA GLN A 64 -7.39 -15.22 1.63
C GLN A 64 -7.07 -16.55 0.95
N ALA A 65 -5.78 -16.80 0.70
CA ALA A 65 -5.30 -18.12 0.32
C ALA A 65 -4.70 -18.82 1.55
N GLU A 66 -4.94 -20.13 1.64
CA GLU A 66 -4.27 -21.03 2.59
C GLU A 66 -3.73 -22.23 1.80
N CYS A 67 -2.41 -22.42 1.84
CA CYS A 67 -1.73 -23.37 0.98
C CYS A 67 -1.20 -24.59 1.74
N GLN A 68 -1.54 -25.77 1.25
CA GLN A 68 -0.90 -27.03 1.60
C GLN A 68 0.19 -27.35 0.58
N THR A 69 1.29 -27.88 1.06
CA THR A 69 2.48 -28.14 0.25
C THR A 69 2.98 -29.55 0.49
N PHE A 70 3.49 -30.17 -0.57
CA PHE A 70 4.08 -31.49 -0.50
C PHE A 70 5.29 -31.58 -1.42
N SER A 71 6.32 -32.27 -0.94
CA SER A 71 7.57 -32.50 -1.64
C SER A 71 7.96 -33.97 -1.62
N ALA A 72 8.39 -34.50 -2.76
CA ALA A 72 8.89 -35.86 -2.87
C ALA A 72 10.08 -35.98 -3.84
N PRO A 73 10.98 -36.96 -3.64
CA PRO A 73 11.99 -37.28 -4.63
C PRO A 73 11.34 -37.61 -5.99
N HIS A 74 11.95 -37.14 -7.06
CA HIS A 74 11.45 -37.28 -8.42
C HIS A 74 12.55 -37.83 -9.34
N ALA A 75 12.16 -38.50 -10.43
CA ALA A 75 13.10 -38.99 -11.42
C ALA A 75 13.63 -37.83 -12.31
N PRO A 76 14.75 -37.97 -13.02
CA PRO A 76 15.19 -36.94 -13.95
C PRO A 76 14.14 -36.61 -15.02
N MET A 77 13.90 -35.31 -15.25
CA MET A 77 12.95 -34.84 -16.28
C MET A 77 13.41 -35.20 -17.71
N SER A 78 14.73 -35.26 -17.91
CA SER A 78 15.33 -35.74 -19.16
C SER A 78 15.20 -37.26 -19.25
N SER A 79 14.44 -37.73 -20.23
CA SER A 79 14.22 -39.14 -20.53
C SER A 79 14.20 -39.37 -22.05
N THR A 80 14.56 -40.58 -22.50
CA THR A 80 14.37 -41.00 -23.90
C THR A 80 12.92 -41.34 -24.20
N ASP A 81 12.19 -41.81 -23.18
CA ASP A 81 10.78 -42.16 -23.27
C ASP A 81 9.92 -41.04 -22.69
N GLN A 82 8.78 -40.78 -23.34
CA GLN A 82 7.82 -39.79 -22.88
C GLN A 82 6.90 -40.43 -21.84
N GLU A 83 6.94 -39.92 -20.61
CA GLU A 83 6.14 -40.43 -19.48
C GLU A 83 5.34 -39.29 -18.87
N ASN A 84 4.04 -39.52 -18.65
CA ASN A 84 3.16 -38.56 -17.98
C ASN A 84 2.97 -38.94 -16.52
N GLU A 85 3.14 -37.96 -15.65
CA GLU A 85 2.90 -38.08 -14.21
C GLU A 85 1.77 -37.13 -13.84
N THR A 86 0.69 -37.69 -13.28
CA THR A 86 -0.50 -36.92 -12.91
C THR A 86 -0.50 -36.68 -11.41
N TYR A 87 -0.70 -35.41 -11.03
CA TYR A 87 -0.87 -34.97 -9.66
C TYR A 87 -2.28 -34.41 -9.49
N THR A 88 -2.87 -34.59 -8.32
CA THR A 88 -4.27 -34.26 -8.03
C THR A 88 -4.37 -33.43 -6.76
N SER A 89 -5.26 -32.43 -6.75
CA SER A 89 -5.55 -31.61 -5.56
C SER A 89 -6.31 -32.41 -4.50
N ASP A 90 -5.95 -32.23 -3.24
CA ASP A 90 -6.65 -32.76 -2.07
C ASP A 90 -7.92 -31.94 -1.78
N TYR A 91 -7.87 -30.61 -2.00
CA TYR A 91 -9.04 -29.73 -1.83
C TYR A 91 -10.12 -29.98 -2.90
N ASN A 92 -9.73 -30.36 -4.11
CA ASN A 92 -10.67 -30.84 -5.13
C ASN A 92 -10.04 -31.93 -6.03
N PRO A 93 -10.41 -33.21 -5.83
CA PRO A 93 -9.90 -34.31 -6.66
C PRO A 93 -10.22 -34.25 -8.16
N GLY A 94 -11.14 -33.36 -8.57
CA GLY A 94 -11.39 -33.08 -9.99
C GLY A 94 -10.30 -32.24 -10.66
N ILE A 95 -9.42 -31.60 -9.89
CA ILE A 95 -8.32 -30.79 -10.40
C ILE A 95 -7.08 -31.66 -10.50
N THR A 96 -6.57 -31.82 -11.71
CA THR A 96 -5.33 -32.55 -11.97
C THR A 96 -4.39 -31.73 -12.82
N VAL A 97 -3.10 -31.84 -12.55
CA VAL A 97 -2.05 -31.32 -13.42
C VAL A 97 -1.13 -32.45 -13.84
N ILE A 98 -0.63 -32.36 -15.07
CA ILE A 98 0.25 -33.37 -15.65
C ILE A 98 1.62 -32.76 -15.85
N LEU A 99 2.63 -33.44 -15.31
CA LEU A 99 4.03 -33.23 -15.64
C LEU A 99 4.43 -34.31 -16.65
N THR A 100 5.33 -33.96 -17.57
CA THR A 100 5.75 -34.87 -18.64
C THR A 100 7.26 -34.96 -18.62
N ARG A 101 7.79 -36.17 -18.52
CA ARG A 101 9.22 -36.48 -18.70
C ARG A 101 9.48 -36.83 -20.17
N GLY A 102 10.71 -36.62 -20.62
CA GLY A 102 11.11 -36.81 -22.02
C GLY A 102 10.99 -35.53 -22.86
N SER A 103 11.80 -35.38 -23.91
CA SER A 103 11.90 -34.11 -24.66
C SER A 103 10.74 -33.91 -25.65
N PRO A 104 10.01 -32.76 -25.61
CA PRO A 104 10.08 -31.68 -24.62
C PRO A 104 9.37 -32.07 -23.31
N TYR A 105 9.98 -31.74 -22.18
CA TYR A 105 9.45 -32.10 -20.86
C TYR A 105 8.66 -30.93 -20.27
N THR A 106 7.59 -31.24 -19.55
CA THR A 106 6.77 -30.27 -18.80
C THR A 106 7.15 -30.35 -17.33
N TYR A 107 7.86 -29.36 -16.82
CA TYR A 107 8.40 -29.37 -15.46
C TYR A 107 7.61 -28.52 -14.47
N ALA A 108 6.70 -27.67 -14.92
CA ALA A 108 5.76 -26.98 -14.04
C ALA A 108 4.39 -26.86 -14.72
N ASN A 109 3.34 -27.03 -13.95
CA ASN A 109 1.97 -26.90 -14.44
C ASN A 109 1.06 -26.46 -13.29
N PHE A 110 0.38 -25.33 -13.47
CA PHE A 110 -0.51 -24.73 -12.49
C PHE A 110 -1.87 -24.45 -13.13
N THR A 111 -2.93 -24.59 -12.34
CA THR A 111 -4.31 -24.37 -12.73
C THR A 111 -5.13 -23.90 -11.53
N SER A 112 -6.36 -23.49 -11.76
CA SER A 112 -7.35 -23.23 -10.71
C SER A 112 -8.70 -23.82 -11.08
N TRP A 113 -9.56 -24.07 -10.09
CA TRP A 113 -10.93 -24.55 -10.33
C TRP A 113 -11.86 -24.25 -9.16
N PHE A 114 -13.12 -24.69 -9.27
CA PHE A 114 -14.07 -24.70 -8.16
C PHE A 114 -13.54 -25.53 -6.99
N THR A 115 -13.97 -25.19 -5.77
CA THR A 115 -13.77 -26.08 -4.62
C THR A 115 -14.73 -27.28 -4.68
N LYS A 116 -14.44 -28.33 -3.93
CA LYS A 116 -15.28 -29.54 -3.90
C LYS A 116 -16.70 -29.27 -3.43
N SER A 117 -16.89 -28.38 -2.45
CA SER A 117 -18.21 -28.04 -1.90
C SER A 117 -19.01 -27.12 -2.84
N CYS A 118 -18.31 -26.42 -3.75
CA CYS A 118 -18.91 -25.48 -4.68
C CYS A 118 -19.40 -26.08 -6.00
N GLY A 119 -18.77 -27.14 -6.50
CA GLY A 119 -19.13 -27.82 -7.76
C GLY A 119 -19.24 -26.91 -9.00
N GLU A 120 -19.38 -27.52 -10.19
CA GLU A 120 -19.61 -26.78 -11.45
C GLU A 120 -21.09 -26.39 -11.63
N SER A 121 -22.00 -27.04 -10.90
CA SER A 121 -23.45 -26.97 -11.12
C SER A 121 -24.25 -26.36 -9.96
N VAL A 122 -23.57 -25.86 -8.93
CA VAL A 122 -24.24 -25.32 -7.74
C VAL A 122 -24.37 -23.81 -7.91
N ASN A 123 -25.57 -23.28 -7.69
CA ASN A 123 -25.79 -21.84 -7.57
C ASN A 123 -24.67 -21.25 -6.70
N VAL A 124 -23.93 -20.28 -7.23
CA VAL A 124 -22.74 -19.64 -6.61
C VAL A 124 -22.98 -19.20 -5.16
N ASN A 125 -24.25 -19.05 -4.78
CA ASN A 125 -24.77 -18.72 -3.46
C ASN A 125 -24.74 -19.85 -2.42
N GLN A 126 -24.31 -21.07 -2.75
CA GLN A 126 -24.22 -22.18 -1.78
C GLN A 126 -22.80 -22.46 -1.29
N CYS A 127 -21.80 -21.80 -1.86
CA CYS A 127 -20.44 -21.80 -1.34
C CYS A 127 -20.36 -20.86 -0.14
N LEU A 128 -20.40 -21.39 1.08
CA LEU A 128 -20.21 -20.58 2.27
C LEU A 128 -18.72 -20.29 2.42
N GLY A 129 -18.29 -19.07 2.07
CA GLY A 129 -16.91 -18.61 2.29
C GLY A 129 -15.87 -19.19 1.33
N GLU A 130 -16.16 -20.33 0.69
CA GLU A 130 -15.26 -20.93 -0.30
C GLU A 130 -15.27 -20.21 -1.66
N PHE A 131 -14.08 -19.82 -2.11
CA PHE A 131 -13.90 -19.07 -3.34
C PHE A 131 -13.48 -19.96 -4.51
N ALA A 132 -12.26 -20.50 -4.49
CA ALA A 132 -11.71 -21.36 -5.54
C ALA A 132 -10.50 -22.14 -5.01
N VAL A 133 -9.94 -23.06 -5.80
CA VAL A 133 -8.69 -23.76 -5.51
C VAL A 133 -7.66 -23.38 -6.56
N ILE A 134 -6.42 -23.12 -6.14
CA ILE A 134 -5.25 -23.06 -7.03
C ILE A 134 -4.41 -24.29 -6.76
N PHE A 135 -4.13 -25.07 -7.81
CA PHE A 135 -3.31 -26.26 -7.70
C PHE A 135 -2.18 -26.21 -8.71
N GLY A 136 -0.99 -26.62 -8.28
CA GLY A 136 0.15 -26.72 -9.17
C GLY A 136 1.15 -27.78 -8.75
N ALA A 137 1.87 -28.29 -9.73
CA ALA A 137 3.01 -29.18 -9.53
C ALA A 137 4.20 -28.65 -10.30
N PHE A 138 5.40 -28.75 -9.72
CA PHE A 138 6.63 -28.40 -10.39
C PHE A 138 7.83 -29.18 -9.88
N VAL A 139 8.80 -29.42 -10.76
CA VAL A 139 10.06 -30.10 -10.44
C VAL A 139 11.18 -29.08 -10.35
N ASN A 140 11.96 -29.14 -9.28
CA ASN A 140 13.18 -28.35 -9.17
C ASN A 140 14.24 -28.91 -10.13
N LEU A 141 14.54 -28.14 -11.18
CA LEU A 141 15.52 -28.51 -12.21
C LEU A 141 16.96 -28.16 -11.82
N MET A 142 17.16 -27.38 -10.76
CA MET A 142 18.49 -27.05 -10.27
C MET A 142 18.97 -28.17 -9.33
N PRO A 143 20.18 -28.72 -9.54
CA PRO A 143 20.70 -29.77 -8.69
C PRO A 143 20.88 -29.24 -7.26
N SER A 144 20.15 -29.81 -6.30
CA SER A 144 20.50 -29.62 -4.90
C SER A 144 21.88 -30.26 -4.66
N ALA A 145 22.70 -29.66 -3.80
CA ALA A 145 24.07 -30.13 -3.54
C ALA A 145 24.16 -31.57 -2.99
N THR A 146 23.03 -32.19 -2.65
CA THR A 146 22.95 -33.49 -1.94
C THR A 146 21.82 -34.41 -2.42
N GLY A 147 21.10 -34.11 -3.50
CA GLY A 147 19.93 -34.91 -3.90
C GLY A 147 19.49 -34.74 -5.36
N GLY A 148 18.82 -35.77 -5.88
CA GLY A 148 18.16 -35.75 -7.19
C GLY A 148 17.01 -34.74 -7.26
N PRO A 149 16.35 -34.60 -8.42
CA PRO A 149 15.25 -33.66 -8.57
C PRO A 149 14.11 -33.97 -7.59
N ILE A 150 13.43 -32.92 -7.15
CA ILE A 150 12.30 -32.99 -6.21
C ILE A 150 11.08 -32.47 -6.94
N VAL A 151 9.97 -33.20 -6.87
CA VAL A 151 8.66 -32.71 -7.26
C VAL A 151 7.99 -32.05 -6.06
N ASN A 152 7.40 -30.89 -6.32
CA ASN A 152 6.70 -30.07 -5.37
C ASN A 152 5.27 -29.92 -5.86
N THR A 153 4.29 -30.04 -4.96
CA THR A 153 2.90 -29.72 -5.23
C THR A 153 2.41 -28.65 -4.27
N ILE A 154 1.61 -27.74 -4.80
CA ILE A 154 1.01 -26.62 -4.09
C ILE A 154 -0.49 -26.73 -4.28
N ASP A 155 -1.23 -26.78 -3.19
CA ASP A 155 -2.69 -26.85 -3.19
C ASP A 155 -3.23 -25.76 -2.27
N CYS A 156 -3.74 -24.67 -2.85
CA CYS A 156 -4.21 -23.51 -2.10
C CYS A 156 -5.73 -23.41 -2.16
N LEU A 157 -6.36 -23.39 -0.99
CA LEU A 157 -7.77 -23.05 -0.86
C LEU A 157 -7.90 -21.52 -0.75
N LEU A 158 -8.67 -20.93 -1.66
CA LEU A 158 -9.08 -19.54 -1.58
C LEU A 158 -10.42 -19.46 -0.87
N THR A 159 -10.48 -18.64 0.18
CA THR A 159 -11.71 -18.30 0.89
C THR A 159 -11.96 -16.80 0.83
N TYR A 160 -13.21 -16.38 0.93
CA TYR A 160 -13.59 -14.98 0.99
C TYR A 160 -14.25 -14.66 2.34
N GLY A 161 -13.87 -13.52 2.88
CA GLY A 161 -14.21 -13.13 4.24
C GLY A 161 -13.98 -11.65 4.47
N SER A 162 -13.84 -11.30 5.74
CA SER A 162 -13.42 -9.97 6.15
C SER A 162 -12.17 -10.04 7.02
N LEU A 163 -11.33 -9.00 6.95
CA LEU A 163 -10.17 -8.85 7.82
C LEU A 163 -9.96 -7.38 8.21
N ASN A 164 -9.09 -7.16 9.19
CA ASN A 164 -8.74 -5.81 9.64
C ASN A 164 -7.39 -5.38 9.07
N ILE A 165 -7.35 -4.18 8.49
CA ILE A 165 -6.16 -3.47 8.05
C ILE A 165 -5.87 -2.35 9.05
N THR A 166 -4.59 -2.15 9.35
CA THR A 166 -4.11 -0.99 10.12
C THR A 166 -3.18 -0.13 9.29
N GLN A 167 -3.19 1.17 9.55
CA GLN A 167 -2.25 2.12 8.98
C GLN A 167 -2.01 3.26 9.99
N THR A 168 -0.76 3.71 10.12
CA THR A 168 -0.40 4.87 10.96
C THR A 168 0.28 5.91 10.10
N GLY A 169 -0.30 7.11 10.06
CA GLY A 169 0.08 8.20 9.16
C GLY A 169 0.31 7.72 7.73
N THR A 170 1.40 8.16 7.12
CA THR A 170 1.82 7.79 5.76
C THR A 170 2.51 6.43 5.66
N GLY A 171 2.43 5.61 6.71
CA GLY A 171 2.98 4.24 6.70
C GLY A 171 2.26 3.32 5.72
N THR A 172 2.94 2.25 5.30
CA THR A 172 2.32 1.19 4.50
C THR A 172 1.24 0.48 5.32
N PRO A 173 0.03 0.28 4.77
CA PRO A 173 -1.03 -0.46 5.46
C PRO A 173 -0.62 -1.92 5.65
N ALA A 174 -1.04 -2.51 6.76
CA ALA A 174 -0.73 -3.88 7.11
C ALA A 174 -1.98 -4.64 7.55
N ILE A 175 -2.03 -5.94 7.22
CA ILE A 175 -3.09 -6.82 7.73
C ILE A 175 -2.81 -7.13 9.20
N MET A 176 -3.84 -7.01 10.03
CA MET A 176 -3.78 -7.46 11.42
C MET A 176 -3.80 -8.98 11.46
N SER A 177 -2.70 -9.59 11.90
CA SER A 177 -2.54 -11.04 11.99
C SER A 177 -3.69 -11.68 12.77
N GLY A 178 -4.28 -12.74 12.21
CA GLY A 178 -5.38 -13.49 12.83
C GLY A 178 -6.73 -12.76 12.85
N SER A 179 -6.87 -11.63 12.17
CA SER A 179 -8.15 -10.89 12.08
C SER A 179 -9.10 -11.42 11.00
N TYR A 180 -8.64 -12.33 10.13
CA TYR A 180 -9.48 -12.88 9.08
C TYR A 180 -10.62 -13.71 9.65
N THR A 181 -11.81 -13.44 9.14
CA THR A 181 -13.03 -14.17 9.44
C THR A 181 -13.69 -14.54 8.12
N GLU A 182 -13.72 -15.84 7.83
CA GLU A 182 -14.40 -16.39 6.65
C GLU A 182 -15.91 -16.11 6.70
N THR A 183 -16.50 -15.88 5.52
CA THR A 183 -17.93 -15.64 5.40
C THR A 183 -18.71 -16.93 5.62
N THR A 184 -19.53 -17.00 6.67
CA THR A 184 -20.35 -18.19 6.98
C THR A 184 -21.79 -18.10 6.49
N SER A 185 -22.17 -16.98 5.87
CA SER A 185 -23.51 -16.74 5.34
C SER A 185 -23.48 -16.55 3.82
N ALA A 186 -24.46 -17.11 3.12
CA ALA A 186 -24.72 -16.77 1.73
C ALA A 186 -25.19 -15.31 1.68
N GLY A 187 -24.24 -14.39 1.45
CA GLY A 187 -24.55 -12.99 1.21
C GLY A 187 -25.47 -12.82 -0.01
N PRO A 188 -26.26 -11.74 -0.09
CA PRO A 188 -27.14 -11.49 -1.21
C PRO A 188 -26.31 -11.27 -2.47
N ASN A 189 -26.23 -12.25 -3.39
CA ASN A 189 -25.72 -12.11 -4.77
C ASN A 189 -24.72 -10.95 -4.96
N ASP A 190 -23.55 -11.02 -4.32
CA ASP A 190 -22.49 -10.03 -4.59
C ASP A 190 -22.01 -10.31 -6.04
N SER A 191 -22.68 -9.66 -7.00
CA SER A 191 -22.42 -9.78 -8.44
C SER A 191 -20.95 -9.49 -8.80
N SER A 192 -20.31 -8.76 -7.92
CA SER A 192 -18.95 -8.30 -7.93
C SER A 192 -17.98 -9.46 -7.63
N ILE A 193 -18.12 -10.15 -6.48
CA ILE A 193 -17.26 -11.28 -6.12
C ILE A 193 -17.45 -12.49 -7.05
N SER A 194 -18.67 -12.73 -7.53
CA SER A 194 -18.95 -13.82 -8.48
C SER A 194 -18.21 -13.64 -9.81
N SER A 195 -18.00 -12.40 -10.26
CA SER A 195 -17.27 -12.09 -11.49
C SER A 195 -15.78 -12.43 -11.39
N ILE A 196 -15.16 -12.18 -10.22
CA ILE A 196 -13.77 -12.60 -9.95
C ILE A 196 -13.70 -14.11 -9.82
N LYS A 197 -14.63 -14.72 -9.09
CA LYS A 197 -14.66 -16.18 -8.87
C LYS A 197 -14.60 -16.94 -10.20
N ARG A 198 -15.37 -16.49 -11.20
CA ARG A 198 -15.36 -17.06 -12.56
C ARG A 198 -13.96 -17.11 -13.20
N ILE A 199 -13.08 -16.15 -12.94
CA ILE A 199 -11.70 -16.12 -13.48
C ILE A 199 -10.87 -17.28 -12.94
N TYR A 200 -11.16 -17.78 -11.74
CA TYR A 200 -10.47 -18.91 -11.14
C TYR A 200 -11.18 -20.24 -11.40
N THR A 201 -12.40 -20.20 -11.94
CA THR A 201 -13.25 -21.38 -12.15
C THR A 201 -13.59 -21.58 -13.63
N ASP A 202 -14.72 -21.07 -14.13
CA ASP A 202 -15.20 -21.31 -15.51
C ASP A 202 -14.28 -20.72 -16.59
N SER A 203 -13.44 -19.76 -16.22
CA SER A 203 -12.45 -19.12 -17.09
C SER A 203 -11.06 -19.14 -16.44
N PHE A 204 -10.75 -20.25 -15.75
CA PHE A 204 -9.47 -20.50 -15.07
C PHE A 204 -8.24 -20.23 -15.94
N ASP A 205 -8.34 -20.36 -17.26
CA ASP A 205 -7.29 -20.04 -18.23
C ASP A 205 -6.82 -18.57 -18.17
N ARG A 206 -7.61 -17.71 -17.51
CA ARG A 206 -7.34 -16.27 -17.32
C ARG A 206 -6.83 -15.92 -15.94
N SER A 207 -6.77 -16.90 -15.05
CA SER A 207 -6.08 -16.77 -13.79
C SER A 207 -4.59 -16.53 -14.04
N PRO A 208 -3.93 -15.61 -13.32
CA PRO A 208 -2.47 -15.45 -13.41
C PRO A 208 -1.72 -16.71 -12.95
N TYR A 209 -2.42 -17.63 -12.29
CA TYR A 209 -1.91 -18.92 -11.85
C TYR A 209 -2.16 -20.05 -12.85
N TYR A 210 -2.74 -19.78 -14.02
CA TYR A 210 -2.81 -20.77 -15.10
C TYR A 210 -1.59 -20.65 -16.02
N PHE A 211 -0.64 -21.57 -15.88
CA PHE A 211 0.53 -21.62 -16.74
C PHE A 211 1.17 -23.01 -16.79
N THR A 212 1.88 -23.26 -17.89
CA THR A 212 2.65 -24.49 -18.09
C THR A 212 4.07 -24.15 -18.54
N ALA A 213 5.05 -24.73 -17.88
CA ALA A 213 6.47 -24.57 -18.21
C ALA A 213 7.01 -25.84 -18.85
N LYS A 214 7.46 -25.71 -20.11
CA LYS A 214 8.06 -26.76 -20.92
C LYS A 214 9.48 -26.37 -21.28
N SER A 215 10.38 -27.36 -21.32
CA SER A 215 11.77 -27.16 -21.71
C SER A 215 12.34 -28.41 -22.40
N GLY A 216 13.60 -28.37 -22.83
CA GLY A 216 14.30 -29.53 -23.42
C GLY A 216 14.51 -29.53 -24.93
N THR A 217 14.30 -28.42 -25.63
CA THR A 217 14.61 -28.26 -27.08
C THR A 217 15.65 -27.18 -27.38
N GLY A 218 16.43 -26.77 -26.37
CA GLY A 218 17.42 -25.68 -26.41
C GLY A 218 17.16 -24.65 -25.31
N ASP A 219 18.19 -23.91 -24.89
CA ASP A 219 18.07 -22.93 -23.78
C ASP A 219 17.11 -21.75 -24.08
N THR A 220 16.64 -21.61 -25.33
CA THR A 220 15.73 -20.55 -25.78
C THR A 220 14.25 -20.96 -25.87
N THR A 221 13.87 -22.18 -25.46
CA THR A 221 12.50 -22.70 -25.63
C THR A 221 11.74 -22.87 -24.32
N ASP A 222 12.22 -22.31 -23.21
CA ASP A 222 11.56 -22.45 -21.91
C ASP A 222 10.28 -21.61 -21.86
N THR A 223 9.13 -22.26 -21.78
CA THR A 223 7.82 -21.56 -21.81
C THR A 223 7.45 -20.92 -20.48
N LEU A 224 8.24 -21.12 -19.41
CA LEU A 224 7.99 -20.45 -18.12
C LEU A 224 7.96 -18.93 -18.28
N TYR A 225 8.86 -18.39 -19.11
CA TYR A 225 9.00 -16.96 -19.34
C TYR A 225 7.80 -16.32 -20.07
N ASN A 226 6.88 -17.13 -20.58
CA ASN A 226 5.62 -16.63 -21.14
C ASN A 226 4.63 -16.18 -20.04
N SER A 227 4.81 -16.64 -18.80
CA SER A 227 4.03 -16.19 -17.65
C SER A 227 4.91 -15.37 -16.71
N PRO A 228 4.69 -14.05 -16.58
CA PRO A 228 5.44 -13.21 -15.64
C PRO A 228 5.26 -13.66 -14.18
N VAL A 229 4.03 -14.02 -13.81
CA VAL A 229 3.71 -14.50 -12.47
C VAL A 229 4.34 -15.87 -12.25
N GLY A 230 4.17 -16.81 -13.20
CA GLY A 230 4.80 -18.13 -13.12
C GLY A 230 6.32 -18.02 -12.99
N THR A 231 6.95 -17.17 -13.80
CA THR A 231 8.38 -16.89 -13.71
C THR A 231 8.76 -16.46 -12.30
N LEU A 232 8.21 -15.37 -11.78
CA LEU A 232 8.61 -14.86 -10.46
C LEU A 232 8.24 -15.81 -9.31
N LEU A 233 7.18 -16.61 -9.47
CA LEU A 233 6.71 -17.53 -8.45
C LEU A 233 7.71 -18.68 -8.24
N ILE A 234 8.23 -19.27 -9.31
CA ILE A 234 9.10 -20.47 -9.25
C ILE A 234 10.53 -20.24 -9.78
N SER A 235 10.94 -19.01 -10.10
CA SER A 235 12.25 -18.73 -10.71
C SER A 235 13.43 -18.87 -9.73
N PRO A 236 14.62 -19.25 -10.25
CA PRO A 236 14.88 -19.68 -11.63
C PRO A 236 14.59 -21.17 -11.86
N LYS A 237 13.90 -21.52 -12.96
CA LYS A 237 13.65 -22.91 -13.41
C LYS A 237 13.14 -23.87 -12.31
N GLY A 238 12.21 -23.42 -11.47
CA GLY A 238 11.64 -24.24 -10.39
C GLY A 238 12.52 -24.34 -9.15
N ASN A 239 13.53 -23.48 -8.97
CA ASN A 239 14.44 -23.52 -7.82
C ASN A 239 13.86 -22.90 -6.53
N SER A 240 12.55 -22.74 -6.45
CA SER A 240 11.86 -22.42 -5.20
C SER A 240 11.48 -23.73 -4.49
N SER A 241 11.48 -23.74 -3.17
CA SER A 241 10.84 -24.81 -2.41
C SER A 241 9.31 -24.75 -2.54
N ASP A 242 8.64 -25.87 -2.28
CA ASP A 242 7.19 -25.93 -2.16
C ASP A 242 6.64 -24.88 -1.17
N LYS A 243 7.23 -24.81 0.02
CA LYS A 243 6.82 -23.85 1.05
C LYS A 243 6.97 -22.39 0.60
N GLU A 244 8.10 -22.04 -0.02
CA GLU A 244 8.29 -20.67 -0.53
C GLU A 244 7.25 -20.29 -1.59
N VAL A 245 6.86 -21.23 -2.46
CA VAL A 245 5.83 -20.97 -3.46
C VAL A 245 4.47 -20.79 -2.80
N GLY A 246 4.10 -21.66 -1.85
CA GLY A 246 2.86 -21.53 -1.07
C GLY A 246 2.79 -20.18 -0.34
N ASP A 247 3.82 -19.86 0.45
CA ASP A 247 3.90 -18.60 1.20
C ASP A 247 3.83 -17.37 0.27
N ARG A 248 4.40 -17.44 -0.94
CA ARG A 248 4.27 -16.38 -1.96
C ARG A 248 2.84 -16.22 -2.45
N VAL A 249 2.13 -17.31 -2.78
CA VAL A 249 0.73 -17.23 -3.21
C VAL A 249 -0.12 -16.54 -2.13
N GLU A 250 0.02 -16.96 -0.87
CA GLU A 250 -0.68 -16.33 0.26
C GLU A 250 -0.39 -14.83 0.38
N ALA A 251 0.88 -14.45 0.30
CA ALA A 251 1.30 -13.06 0.40
C ALA A 251 0.82 -12.20 -0.78
N ILE A 252 0.65 -12.78 -1.97
CA ILE A 252 0.10 -12.07 -3.14
C ILE A 252 -1.37 -11.71 -2.91
N PHE A 253 -2.19 -12.63 -2.39
CA PHE A 253 -3.58 -12.33 -2.05
C PHE A 253 -3.71 -11.28 -0.93
N ASN A 254 -2.83 -11.35 0.07
CA ASN A 254 -2.73 -10.31 1.11
C ASN A 254 -2.37 -8.95 0.50
N THR A 255 -1.40 -8.92 -0.41
CA THR A 255 -0.98 -7.70 -1.12
C THR A 255 -2.11 -7.14 -1.98
N ALA A 256 -2.86 -8.00 -2.68
CA ALA A 256 -4.02 -7.60 -3.47
C ALA A 256 -5.09 -6.91 -2.61
N THR A 257 -5.36 -7.46 -1.42
CA THR A 257 -6.28 -6.87 -0.44
C THR A 257 -5.83 -5.48 0.01
N LEU A 258 -4.55 -5.34 0.35
CA LEU A 258 -3.98 -4.05 0.77
C LEU A 258 -4.03 -3.01 -0.37
N MET A 259 -3.72 -3.43 -1.61
CA MET A 259 -3.81 -2.56 -2.79
C MET A 259 -5.26 -2.14 -3.06
N ALA A 260 -6.22 -3.05 -2.95
CA ALA A 260 -7.65 -2.77 -3.08
C ALA A 260 -8.10 -1.70 -2.06
N PHE A 261 -7.72 -1.87 -0.79
CA PHE A 261 -8.01 -0.89 0.27
C PHE A 261 -7.44 0.49 -0.07
N THR A 262 -6.21 0.58 -0.55
CA THR A 262 -5.58 1.88 -0.83
C THR A 262 -6.19 2.60 -2.04
N ARG A 263 -6.74 1.85 -3.00
CA ARG A 263 -7.42 2.41 -4.18
C ARG A 263 -8.81 2.93 -3.83
N VAL A 264 -9.56 2.18 -3.03
CA VAL A 264 -10.96 2.47 -2.70
C VAL A 264 -11.18 2.34 -1.19
N PRO A 265 -10.59 3.23 -0.38
CA PRO A 265 -10.68 3.11 1.07
C PRO A 265 -12.09 3.40 1.61
N GLY A 266 -12.97 4.01 0.79
CA GLY A 266 -14.38 4.27 1.14
C GLY A 266 -15.24 3.01 1.25
N ALA A 267 -14.89 1.95 0.50
CA ALA A 267 -15.58 0.66 0.55
C ALA A 267 -15.35 -0.11 1.86
N ALA A 268 -14.42 0.36 2.68
CA ALA A 268 -14.06 -0.24 3.96
C ALA A 268 -14.88 0.37 5.11
N ASN A 269 -15.14 -0.43 6.14
CA ASN A 269 -15.64 0.11 7.41
C ASN A 269 -14.45 0.62 8.24
N VAL A 270 -14.20 1.93 8.19
CA VAL A 270 -12.99 2.55 8.75
C VAL A 270 -13.27 3.24 10.09
N THR A 271 -12.44 2.95 11.08
CA THR A 271 -12.33 3.71 12.33
C THR A 271 -11.01 4.46 12.35
N ILE A 272 -11.06 5.79 12.38
CA ILE A 272 -9.89 6.67 12.43
C ILE A 272 -9.72 7.22 13.85
N THR A 273 -8.53 7.04 14.41
CA THR A 273 -8.12 7.59 15.70
C THR A 273 -7.04 8.63 15.48
N THR A 274 -7.32 9.87 15.85
CA THR A 274 -6.33 10.96 15.84
C THR A 274 -5.92 11.28 17.27
N THR A 275 -4.67 11.01 17.63
CA THR A 275 -4.12 11.48 18.91
C THR A 275 -3.61 12.89 18.73
N THR A 276 -4.40 13.90 19.09
CA THR A 276 -3.88 15.28 19.18
C THR A 276 -2.88 15.38 20.33
N SER A 277 -1.60 15.12 20.03
CA SER A 277 -0.47 15.51 20.87
C SER A 277 -0.25 17.01 20.70
N GLY A 278 -1.22 17.82 21.13
CA GLY A 278 -0.97 19.25 21.30
C GLY A 278 0.04 19.41 22.45
N PRO A 279 1.07 20.28 22.34
CA PRO A 279 1.85 20.65 23.50
C PRO A 279 0.89 21.22 24.55
N ILE A 280 0.61 20.45 25.60
CA ILE A 280 -0.09 20.97 26.76
C ILE A 280 0.91 21.93 27.40
N TYR A 281 0.68 23.23 27.21
CA TYR A 281 1.38 24.25 27.99
C TYR A 281 0.97 24.07 29.46
N VAL A 282 1.68 23.21 30.17
CA VAL A 282 1.58 23.11 31.63
C VAL A 282 2.29 24.34 32.18
N TYR A 283 1.53 25.38 32.48
CA TYR A 283 2.05 26.56 33.15
C TYR A 283 2.65 26.14 34.49
N HIS A 284 3.97 26.18 34.61
CA HIS A 284 4.65 25.93 35.88
C HIS A 284 4.36 27.11 36.82
N PRO A 285 3.85 26.91 38.05
CA PRO A 285 3.46 28.00 38.95
C PRO A 285 4.59 28.97 39.28
N LEU A 286 5.86 28.52 39.20
CA LEU A 286 7.04 29.39 39.31
C LEU A 286 7.14 30.44 38.20
N VAL A 287 6.73 30.13 36.97
CA VAL A 287 6.76 31.08 35.84
C VAL A 287 5.72 32.18 36.03
N LEU A 288 4.55 31.85 36.58
CA LEU A 288 3.54 32.84 36.98
C LEU A 288 4.07 33.74 38.09
N LEU A 289 4.79 33.17 39.07
CA LEU A 289 5.41 33.93 40.16
C LEU A 289 6.48 34.91 39.65
N ILE A 290 7.30 34.49 38.68
CA ILE A 290 8.30 35.33 38.01
C ILE A 290 7.66 36.50 37.26
N LEU A 291 6.44 36.36 36.75
CA LEU A 291 5.69 37.45 36.11
C LEU A 291 4.96 38.35 37.12
N LEU A 292 4.40 37.77 38.18
CA LEU A 292 3.62 38.50 39.19
C LEU A 292 4.51 39.32 40.13
N ILE A 293 5.69 38.84 40.53
CA ILE A 293 6.56 39.56 41.46
C ILE A 293 7.01 40.92 40.89
N PRO A 294 7.51 41.03 39.64
CA PRO A 294 7.85 42.32 39.03
C PRO A 294 6.63 43.21 38.83
N PHE A 295 5.46 42.64 38.50
CA PHE A 295 4.22 43.40 38.36
C PHE A 295 3.78 44.01 39.70
N PHE A 296 3.78 43.25 40.79
CA PHE A 296 3.48 43.80 42.11
C PHE A 296 4.56 44.77 42.59
N ALA A 297 5.84 44.48 42.33
CA ALA A 297 6.93 45.39 42.68
C ALA A 297 6.84 46.73 41.94
N THR A 298 6.41 46.73 40.67
CA THR A 298 6.19 47.96 39.90
C THR A 298 4.96 48.71 40.40
N VAL A 299 3.84 48.04 40.66
CA VAL A 299 2.63 48.67 41.23
C VAL A 299 2.92 49.26 42.62
N LEU A 300 3.53 48.50 43.52
CA LEU A 300 3.86 48.95 44.88
C LEU A 300 4.96 50.03 44.87
N GLY A 301 5.94 49.91 43.98
CA GLY A 301 7.02 50.89 43.81
C GLY A 301 6.55 52.21 43.21
N THR A 302 5.50 52.19 42.37
CA THR A 302 4.89 53.40 41.80
C THR A 302 3.82 54.03 42.70
N TYR A 303 3.16 53.26 43.56
CA TYR A 303 2.07 53.72 44.44
C TYR A 303 2.46 54.82 45.45
N ARG A 304 3.75 55.09 45.66
CA ARG A 304 4.23 56.20 46.52
C ARG A 304 5.12 57.23 45.81
N ARG A 305 5.30 57.17 44.49
CA ARG A 305 6.27 58.02 43.77
C ARG A 305 5.72 58.89 42.64
N LEU A 306 4.42 58.87 42.36
CA LEU A 306 3.83 59.75 41.34
C LEU A 306 3.17 60.99 41.95
N ARG A 307 3.96 62.07 42.14
CA ARG A 307 3.45 63.43 41.98
C ARG A 307 3.54 63.75 40.50
N VAL A 308 2.39 63.81 39.81
CA VAL A 308 2.32 64.22 38.42
C VAL A 308 2.31 65.76 38.41
N GLU A 309 3.50 66.35 38.32
CA GLU A 309 3.69 67.70 37.80
C GLU A 309 4.40 67.55 36.45
N GLY A 310 3.74 67.98 35.37
CA GLY A 310 4.35 67.98 34.05
C GLY A 310 3.32 67.95 32.93
N ASN A 311 2.98 69.13 32.42
CA ASN A 311 2.37 69.29 31.10
C ASN A 311 3.35 68.74 30.05
N SER A 312 3.13 67.53 29.60
CA SER A 312 3.71 67.03 28.36
C SER A 312 2.66 66.24 27.60
N LEU A 313 2.42 66.65 26.35
CA LEU A 313 1.50 66.00 25.44
C LEU A 313 1.85 64.51 25.33
N CYS A 314 0.86 63.63 25.54
CA CYS A 314 0.94 62.25 25.10
C CYS A 314 1.09 62.21 23.58
N PRO A 315 2.19 61.66 23.01
CA PRO A 315 2.13 61.22 21.63
C PRO A 315 1.28 59.94 21.61
N GLY A 316 0.18 59.99 20.86
CA GLY A 316 -0.58 58.79 20.50
C GLY A 316 0.32 57.77 19.80
N TYR A 317 -0.11 56.52 19.81
CA TYR A 317 0.60 55.38 19.25
C TYR A 317 0.89 55.60 17.76
N ASP A 318 2.11 56.03 17.42
CA ASP A 318 2.59 56.17 16.05
C ASP A 318 3.57 55.01 15.73
N PRO A 319 3.12 53.96 15.04
CA PRO A 319 3.93 52.80 14.71
C PRO A 319 5.10 53.14 13.76
N VAL A 320 5.05 54.28 13.05
CA VAL A 320 6.13 54.73 12.17
C VAL A 320 7.32 55.27 12.97
N GLU A 321 7.07 55.90 14.11
CA GLU A 321 8.11 56.43 15.00
C GLU A 321 8.84 55.33 15.78
N ILE A 322 8.15 54.20 16.04
CA ILE A 322 8.74 52.98 16.62
C ILE A 322 9.62 52.27 15.59
N ALA A 323 9.17 52.19 14.33
CA ALA A 323 9.96 51.61 13.24
C ALA A 323 11.20 52.46 12.89
N ARG A 324 11.14 53.78 13.07
CA ARG A 324 12.27 54.70 12.86
C ARG A 324 13.38 54.62 13.92
N ARG A 325 13.11 54.04 15.09
CA ARG A 325 14.06 54.03 16.22
C ARG A 325 15.07 52.87 16.25
N GLY A 326 15.02 51.95 15.28
CA GLY A 326 16.09 50.96 15.07
C GLY A 326 16.36 50.01 16.25
N PRO A 327 17.22 48.99 16.09
CA PRO A 327 17.25 47.81 16.96
C PRO A 327 17.92 48.04 18.33
N VAL A 328 17.50 47.23 19.30
CA VAL A 328 18.00 47.14 20.67
C VAL A 328 19.46 46.61 20.69
N ARG A 329 20.34 47.28 21.47
CA ARG A 329 21.73 46.84 21.72
C ARG A 329 21.77 45.48 22.43
N GLY A 330 22.53 44.53 21.89
CA GLY A 330 22.71 43.16 22.41
C GLY A 330 23.12 42.12 21.36
N PHE A 331 23.05 42.43 20.08
CA PHE A 331 23.81 41.75 19.02
C PHE A 331 25.08 42.54 18.74
N ASN A 332 26.25 41.90 18.82
CA ASN A 332 27.53 42.54 18.53
C ASN A 332 27.71 42.76 17.01
N ASP A 333 28.12 43.98 16.69
CA ASP A 333 28.77 44.55 15.50
C ASP A 333 28.64 43.83 14.14
N TRP A 334 27.67 44.30 13.33
CA TRP A 334 27.90 44.47 11.89
C TRP A 334 28.26 45.93 11.65
N ASN A 335 29.49 46.19 11.21
CA ASN A 335 29.97 47.54 10.92
C ASN A 335 29.54 47.94 9.49
N GLY A 336 28.49 48.78 9.41
CA GLY A 336 27.88 49.24 8.15
C GLY A 336 28.51 50.47 7.52
N ASP A 337 29.60 51.01 8.08
CA ASP A 337 30.35 52.12 7.52
C ASP A 337 31.79 51.69 7.15
N ASN A 338 31.88 50.84 6.13
CA ASN A 338 32.91 51.05 5.12
C ASN A 338 32.17 51.40 3.83
N LEU A 339 32.47 52.61 3.33
CA LEU A 339 32.20 53.16 1.99
C LEU A 339 31.08 54.21 1.89
N ALA A 340 31.30 55.35 2.56
CA ALA A 340 31.30 56.62 1.83
C ALA A 340 32.74 57.17 1.81
N GLY A 341 33.57 56.60 0.94
CA GLY A 341 34.95 57.02 0.75
C GLY A 341 35.73 56.09 -0.16
N ALA A 342 35.62 56.35 -1.47
CA ALA A 342 36.44 55.86 -2.58
C ALA A 342 36.12 54.45 -3.14
N ASP A 343 35.67 54.52 -4.40
CA ASP A 343 35.91 53.60 -5.51
C ASP A 343 35.24 52.21 -5.55
N ALA A 344 34.38 52.12 -6.57
CA ALA A 344 34.21 51.00 -7.50
C ALA A 344 33.46 49.75 -6.99
N VAL A 345 32.66 49.01 -7.76
CA VAL A 345 32.09 49.04 -9.12
C VAL A 345 31.08 47.85 -9.09
N ASP A 346 29.93 47.98 -9.77
CA ASP A 346 28.96 46.93 -10.15
C ASP A 346 28.09 46.26 -9.04
N GLY A 347 26.77 46.42 -8.94
CA GLY A 347 25.81 47.14 -9.79
C GLY A 347 24.51 46.36 -10.02
N ARG A 348 23.75 45.99 -8.97
CA ARG A 348 22.32 45.62 -9.09
C ARG A 348 21.52 46.01 -7.84
N GLN A 349 20.71 47.06 -7.96
CA GLN A 349 19.86 47.59 -6.88
C GLN A 349 18.43 47.07 -7.04
N VAL A 350 17.89 46.48 -5.99
CA VAL A 350 16.47 46.09 -5.93
C VAL A 350 15.68 47.23 -5.29
N SER A 351 14.75 47.81 -6.05
CA SER A 351 13.86 48.86 -5.56
C SER A 351 12.41 48.47 -5.77
N MET A 352 11.62 48.53 -4.70
CA MET A 352 10.17 48.27 -4.74
C MET A 352 9.45 49.59 -5.04
N LEU A 353 8.92 49.74 -6.24
CA LEU A 353 8.16 50.94 -6.61
C LEU A 353 6.66 50.64 -6.55
N THR A 354 5.94 51.50 -5.83
CA THR A 354 4.48 51.47 -5.77
C THR A 354 3.94 52.31 -6.91
N LYS A 355 3.27 51.68 -7.87
CA LYS A 355 2.58 52.40 -8.95
C LYS A 355 1.06 52.28 -8.75
N ARG A 356 0.38 53.43 -8.82
CA ARG A 356 -1.07 53.53 -8.69
C ARG A 356 -1.61 53.68 -10.11
N ASP A 357 -2.37 52.70 -10.58
CA ASP A 357 -3.01 52.74 -11.89
C ASP A 357 -4.50 52.51 -11.70
N GLY A 358 -5.27 53.59 -11.77
CA GLY A 358 -6.66 53.61 -11.35
C GLY A 358 -6.88 53.22 -9.87
N ASP A 359 -7.93 52.45 -9.60
CA ASP A 359 -8.41 52.16 -8.24
C ASP A 359 -7.83 50.87 -7.63
N GLN A 360 -6.77 50.29 -8.23
CA GLN A 360 -6.01 49.19 -7.62
C GLN A 360 -4.53 49.55 -7.44
N ARG A 361 -3.95 49.10 -6.31
CA ARG A 361 -2.51 49.15 -6.07
C ARG A 361 -1.89 47.80 -6.44
N ARG A 362 -0.93 47.80 -7.35
CA ARG A 362 -0.04 46.65 -7.59
C ARG A 362 1.38 47.00 -7.14
N TYR A 363 2.06 45.98 -6.62
CA TYR A 363 3.46 46.04 -6.23
C TYR A 363 4.23 45.16 -7.21
N GLU A 364 5.14 45.77 -7.96
CA GLU A 364 6.06 45.02 -8.81
C GLU A 364 7.46 45.13 -8.23
N LEU A 365 8.10 43.97 -8.13
CA LEU A 365 9.45 43.85 -7.61
C LEU A 365 10.40 43.86 -8.81
N ASN A 366 11.07 44.98 -9.03
CA ASN A 366 12.07 45.09 -10.08
C ASN A 366 13.45 44.83 -9.49
N VAL A 367 14.07 43.77 -10.00
CA VAL A 367 15.48 43.48 -9.84
C VAL A 367 16.16 43.97 -11.12
N LEU A 368 16.94 45.05 -11.03
CA LEU A 368 17.80 45.48 -12.13
C LEU A 368 19.16 44.83 -11.97
#